data_AF-A0A250L365-F1
#
_entry.id   AF-A0A250L365-F1
#
_cell.length_a   1.000
_cell.length_b   1.000
_cell.length_c   1.000
_cell.angle_alpha   90.00
_cell.angle_beta   90.00
_cell.angle_gamma   90.00
#
_symmetry.space_group_name_H-M   'P 1'
#
loop_
_entity.id
_entity.type
_entity.pdbx_description
1 polymer ?
#
loop_
_entity_poly.entity_id
_entity_poly.type
_entity_poly.pdbx_seq_one_letter_code
_entity_poly.pdbx_strand_id
1 'polypeptide(L)'
;MFWVLAAIDGHAKNFSIAHLPGNTYRSTPLYDVLSAHPIIGTRRNQLPPRRARLAMAVCGKNRHYVIGEIQPRHWIAQGRRVGLTEDDVHAAMAAVVARTEPAIAEAAARIPAEFPADVADAIFDGMRRQARKLGAAG
;
A
#
# COMPACT_ATOMS: atom_id res chain seq x y z
N MET A 1 -2.21 1.65 2.57
CA MET A 1 -2.76 1.08 1.31
C MET A 1 -1.66 0.80 0.27
N PHE A 2 -0.96 1.79 -0.30
CA PHE A 2 0.06 1.59 -1.36
C PHE A 2 1.08 0.47 -1.06
N TRP A 3 1.57 0.38 0.18
CA TRP A 3 2.47 -0.70 0.58
C TRP A 3 1.83 -2.09 0.57
N VAL A 4 0.58 -2.22 1.01
CA VAL A 4 -0.17 -3.50 0.96
C VAL A 4 -0.36 -3.96 -0.48
N LEU A 5 -0.60 -3.03 -1.40
CA LEU A 5 -0.72 -3.29 -2.84
C LEU A 5 0.62 -3.42 -3.57
N ALA A 6 1.77 -3.20 -2.91
CA ALA A 6 3.06 -3.04 -3.60
C ALA A 6 2.98 -2.05 -4.77
N ALA A 7 2.27 -0.93 -4.59
CA ALA A 7 2.11 0.10 -5.60
C ALA A 7 3.35 1.00 -5.64
N ILE A 8 4.24 0.71 -6.59
CA ILE A 8 5.60 1.30 -6.66
C ILE A 8 5.63 2.69 -7.30
N ASP A 9 4.61 3.07 -8.08
CA ASP A 9 4.58 4.34 -8.83
C ASP A 9 3.74 5.45 -8.18
N GLY A 10 3.37 5.30 -6.90
CA GLY A 10 2.61 6.32 -6.16
C GLY A 10 3.45 7.55 -5.79
N HIS A 11 3.93 8.31 -6.77
CA HIS A 11 4.68 9.57 -6.58
C HIS A 11 3.74 10.78 -6.47
N ALA A 12 4.30 11.96 -6.14
CA ALA A 12 3.53 13.18 -5.87
C ALA A 12 2.50 13.55 -6.95
N LYS A 13 2.75 13.25 -8.23
CA LYS A 13 1.84 13.58 -9.34
C LYS A 13 0.54 12.74 -9.34
N ASN A 14 0.44 11.66 -8.54
CA ASN A 14 -0.80 10.88 -8.37
C ASN A 14 -1.67 11.38 -7.21
N PHE A 15 -1.28 12.47 -6.57
CA PHE A 15 -2.03 13.13 -5.52
C PHE A 15 -2.41 14.53 -5.99
N SER A 16 -3.71 14.80 -6.06
CA SER A 16 -4.24 16.09 -6.49
C SER A 16 -5.13 16.70 -5.41
N ILE A 17 -5.26 18.03 -5.47
CA ILE A 17 -6.19 18.79 -4.63
C ILE A 17 -7.22 19.50 -5.50
N ALA A 18 -8.47 19.49 -5.05
CA ALA A 18 -9.52 20.31 -5.62
C ALA A 18 -9.55 21.66 -4.91
N HIS A 19 -9.60 22.74 -5.69
CA HIS A 19 -9.79 24.09 -5.20
C HIS A 19 -11.28 24.34 -4.99
N LEU A 20 -11.64 24.88 -3.82
CA LEU A 20 -13.01 25.18 -3.43
C LEU A 20 -13.16 26.68 -3.12
N PRO A 21 -14.39 27.23 -3.12
CA PRO A 21 -14.64 28.61 -2.71
C PRO A 21 -14.05 28.93 -1.33
N GLY A 22 -13.66 30.19 -1.14
CA GLY A 22 -13.10 30.66 0.13
C GLY A 22 -11.67 30.20 0.39
N ASN A 23 -10.88 29.91 -0.65
CA ASN A 23 -9.50 29.47 -0.54
C ASN A 23 -9.35 28.18 0.29
N THR A 24 -10.30 27.26 0.12
CA THR A 24 -10.30 25.95 0.79
C THR A 24 -9.91 24.86 -0.21
N TYR A 25 -9.34 23.77 0.30
CA TYR A 25 -8.80 22.69 -0.51
C TYR A 25 -9.23 21.34 0.05
N ARG A 26 -9.45 20.37 -0.84
CA ARG A 26 -9.70 18.97 -0.46
C ARG A 26 -8.89 18.02 -1.34
N SER A 27 -8.51 16.86 -0.80
CA SER A 27 -7.92 15.79 -1.61
C SER A 27 -8.92 15.31 -2.67
N THR A 28 -8.43 15.01 -3.87
CA THR A 28 -9.19 14.24 -4.86
C THR A 28 -9.10 12.75 -4.54
N PRO A 29 -9.95 11.89 -5.13
CA PRO A 29 -9.74 10.45 -5.14
C PRO A 29 -8.34 10.09 -5.67
N LEU A 30 -7.79 8.99 -5.19
CA LEU A 30 -6.53 8.43 -5.69
C LEU A 30 -6.73 7.84 -7.09
N TYR A 31 -5.72 7.98 -7.94
CA TYR A 31 -5.67 7.42 -9.29
C TYR A 31 -4.28 6.81 -9.58
N ASP A 32 -4.14 6.11 -10.70
CA ASP A 32 -2.89 5.45 -11.14
C ASP A 32 -2.29 4.47 -10.12
N VAL A 33 -3.14 3.67 -9.47
CA VAL A 33 -2.68 2.65 -8.52
C VAL A 33 -2.45 1.33 -9.27
N LEU A 34 -1.19 0.98 -9.49
CA LEU A 34 -0.79 -0.29 -10.11
C LEU A 34 0.03 -1.14 -9.13
N SER A 35 -0.36 -2.41 -8.96
CA SER A 35 0.35 -3.34 -8.08
C SER A 35 1.56 -3.95 -8.79
N ALA A 36 2.71 -3.98 -8.11
CA ALA A 36 3.88 -4.72 -8.56
C ALA A 36 3.90 -6.19 -8.12
N HIS A 37 2.93 -6.65 -7.30
CA HIS A 37 2.92 -8.03 -6.79
C HIS A 37 3.06 -9.11 -7.88
N PRO A 38 2.37 -9.03 -9.04
CA PRO A 38 2.50 -10.04 -10.10
C PRO A 38 3.90 -10.19 -10.68
N ILE A 39 4.68 -9.11 -10.66
CA ILE A 39 6.01 -9.06 -11.27
C ILE A 39 7.14 -9.18 -10.26
N ILE A 40 6.87 -9.18 -8.95
CA ILE A 40 7.91 -9.33 -7.92
C ILE A 40 8.31 -10.80 -7.80
N GLY A 41 9.59 -11.10 -7.96
CA GLY A 41 10.11 -12.45 -7.79
C GLY A 41 11.57 -12.61 -8.21
N THR A 42 12.06 -13.85 -8.25
CA THR A 42 13.46 -14.19 -8.50
C THR A 42 13.73 -14.73 -9.90
N ARG A 43 12.69 -14.93 -10.73
CA ARG A 43 12.83 -15.47 -12.08
C ARG A 43 13.28 -14.40 -13.08
N ARG A 44 13.71 -14.84 -14.26
CA ARG A 44 14.02 -13.96 -15.39
C ARG A 44 12.79 -13.10 -15.71
N ASN A 45 13.00 -11.82 -16.02
CA ASN A 45 11.96 -10.81 -16.29
C ASN A 45 11.05 -10.45 -15.10
N GLN A 46 11.38 -10.89 -13.87
CA GLN A 46 10.71 -10.41 -12.66
C GLN A 46 11.51 -9.27 -12.01
N LEU A 47 10.81 -8.41 -11.29
CA LEU A 47 11.37 -7.38 -10.42
C LEU A 47 11.92 -8.05 -9.15
N PRO A 48 13.24 -7.99 -8.89
CA PRO A 48 13.80 -8.58 -7.69
C PRO A 48 13.19 -7.95 -6.42
N PRO A 49 12.86 -8.70 -5.36
CA PRO A 49 12.23 -8.16 -4.15
C PRO A 49 13.00 -6.99 -3.51
N ARG A 50 14.34 -7.03 -3.56
CA ARG A 50 15.21 -5.96 -3.04
C ARG A 50 15.16 -4.67 -3.88
N ARG A 51 14.64 -4.75 -5.11
CA ARG A 51 14.44 -3.61 -6.02
C ARG A 51 12.99 -3.12 -6.04
N ALA A 52 12.05 -3.84 -5.43
CA ALA A 52 10.68 -3.42 -5.28
C ALA A 52 10.58 -2.31 -4.22
N ARG A 53 10.47 -1.06 -4.66
CA ARG A 53 10.54 0.15 -3.82
C ARG A 53 9.30 1.02 -4.00
N LEU A 54 8.79 1.57 -2.90
CA LEU A 54 7.78 2.64 -2.96
C LEU A 54 8.39 3.90 -3.59
N ALA A 55 7.59 4.68 -4.31
CA ALA A 55 7.99 6.01 -4.79
C ALA A 55 8.27 6.99 -3.63
N MET A 56 7.46 6.91 -2.57
CA MET A 56 7.63 7.71 -1.36
C MET A 56 8.06 6.83 -0.17
N ALA A 57 9.05 7.30 0.58
CA ALA A 57 9.57 6.57 1.73
C ALA A 57 8.63 6.63 2.94
N VAL A 58 8.60 5.53 3.69
CA VAL A 58 8.16 5.54 5.08
C VAL A 58 9.33 6.05 5.92
N CYS A 59 9.16 7.18 6.62
CA CYS A 59 10.27 7.85 7.30
C CYS A 59 10.19 7.65 8.81
N GLY A 60 11.27 7.16 9.40
CA GLY A 60 11.46 7.10 10.86
C GLY A 60 12.79 7.72 11.24
N LYS A 61 13.65 6.94 11.92
CA LYS A 61 15.08 7.26 12.05
C LYS A 61 15.77 7.26 10.68
N ASN A 62 15.40 6.31 9.82
CA ASN A 62 15.87 6.18 8.44
C ASN A 62 14.68 6.24 7.46
N ARG A 63 14.98 6.44 6.17
CA ARG A 63 14.00 6.38 5.08
C ARG A 63 13.90 4.95 4.55
N HIS A 64 12.72 4.36 4.58
CA HIS A 64 12.48 3.01 4.10
C HIS A 64 11.69 3.03 2.80
N TYR A 65 12.32 2.53 1.72
CA TYR A 65 11.70 2.45 0.40
C TYR A 65 11.37 1.01 0.00
N VAL A 66 12.26 0.06 0.30
CA VAL A 66 12.13 -1.34 -0.12
C VAL A 66 10.93 -1.97 0.57
N ILE A 67 9.98 -2.47 -0.21
CA ILE A 67 8.70 -3.00 0.29
C ILE A 67 8.92 -4.10 1.32
N GLY A 68 9.87 -5.02 1.06
CA GLY A 68 10.20 -6.12 1.96
C GLY A 68 10.80 -5.69 3.31
N GLU A 69 11.45 -4.52 3.36
CA GLU A 69 12.14 -4.01 4.56
C GLU A 69 11.24 -3.15 5.45
N ILE A 70 10.10 -2.67 4.95
CA ILE A 70 9.15 -1.89 5.73
C ILE A 70 8.45 -2.79 6.75
N GLN A 71 8.38 -2.35 8.00
CA GLN A 71 7.80 -3.06 9.14
C GLN A 71 6.81 -2.16 9.88
N PRO A 72 5.89 -2.70 10.70
CA PRO A 72 4.89 -1.92 11.45
C PRO A 72 5.48 -0.74 12.23
N ARG A 73 6.59 -0.96 12.95
CA ARG A 73 7.31 0.11 13.66
C ARG A 73 7.73 1.30 12.80
N HIS A 74 7.94 1.12 11.49
CA HIS A 74 8.28 2.21 10.58
C HIS A 74 7.06 3.10 10.31
N TRP A 75 5.86 2.53 10.28
CA TRP A 75 4.61 3.30 10.18
C TRP A 75 4.34 4.10 11.45
N ILE A 76 4.55 3.49 12.62
CA ILE A 76 4.44 4.19 13.92
C ILE A 76 5.42 5.38 13.97
N ALA A 77 6.68 5.15 13.59
CA ALA A 77 7.68 6.21 13.53
C ALA A 77 7.30 7.33 12.54
N GLN A 78 6.74 6.99 11.37
CA GLN A 78 6.25 7.95 10.40
C GLN A 78 5.08 8.77 10.96
N GLY A 79 4.10 8.13 11.60
CA GLY A 79 2.94 8.81 12.18
C GLY A 79 3.34 9.85 13.21
N ARG A 80 4.24 9.49 14.13
CA ARG A 80 4.79 10.44 15.13
C ARG A 80 5.42 11.67 14.49
N ARG A 81 6.09 11.53 13.34
CA ARG A 81 6.70 12.66 12.62
C ARG A 81 5.70 13.61 11.99
N VAL A 82 4.48 13.14 11.70
CA VAL A 82 3.42 13.94 11.08
C VAL A 82 2.33 14.33 12.08
N GLY A 83 2.60 14.19 13.39
CA GLY A 83 1.70 14.62 14.47
C GLY A 83 0.60 13.63 14.85
N LEU A 84 0.64 12.40 14.34
CA LEU A 84 -0.28 11.34 14.76
C LEU A 84 0.20 10.69 16.06
N THR A 85 -0.76 10.32 16.93
CA THR A 85 -0.48 9.48 18.08
C THR A 85 -0.17 8.05 17.64
N GLU A 86 0.43 7.25 18.52
CA GLU A 86 0.63 5.84 18.23
C GLU A 86 -0.69 5.09 18.07
N ASP A 87 -1.70 5.43 18.87
CA ASP A 87 -3.04 4.86 18.77
C ASP A 87 -3.72 5.16 17.43
N ASP A 88 -3.56 6.38 16.89
CA ASP A 88 -4.05 6.73 15.55
C ASP A 88 -3.44 5.83 14.48
N VAL A 89 -2.13 5.57 14.58
CA VAL A 89 -1.42 4.72 13.61
C VAL A 89 -1.85 3.27 13.76
N HIS A 90 -1.97 2.75 14.99
CA HIS A 90 -2.46 1.40 15.25
C HIS A 90 -3.88 1.22 14.74
N ALA A 91 -4.78 2.18 14.97
CA ALA A 91 -6.13 2.17 14.45
C ALA A 91 -6.15 2.15 12.91
N ALA A 92 -5.32 2.97 12.26
CA ALA A 92 -5.20 2.97 10.80
C ALA A 92 -4.64 1.64 10.26
N MET A 93 -3.64 1.06 10.93
CA MET A 93 -3.08 -0.24 10.57
C MET A 93 -4.13 -1.34 10.71
N ALA A 94 -4.84 -1.39 11.85
CA ALA A 94 -5.90 -2.35 12.12
C ALA A 94 -7.06 -2.23 11.11
N ALA A 95 -7.47 -1.01 10.75
CA ALA A 95 -8.48 -0.78 9.73
C ALA A 95 -8.07 -1.32 8.36
N VAL A 96 -6.80 -1.13 7.96
CA VAL A 96 -6.28 -1.70 6.71
C VAL A 96 -6.27 -3.23 6.76
N VAL A 97 -5.84 -3.83 7.87
CA VAL A 97 -5.84 -5.29 8.05
C VAL A 97 -7.27 -5.84 7.95
N ALA A 98 -8.20 -5.29 8.74
CA ALA A 98 -9.59 -5.72 8.79
C ALA A 98 -10.30 -5.59 7.42
N ARG A 99 -9.97 -4.55 6.65
CA ARG A 99 -10.58 -4.33 5.32
C ARG A 99 -9.95 -5.16 4.20
N THR A 100 -8.80 -5.80 4.42
CA THR A 100 -8.06 -6.49 3.35
C THR A 100 -8.86 -7.66 2.75
N GLU A 101 -9.32 -8.63 3.55
CA GLU A 101 -10.07 -9.78 3.01
C GLU A 101 -11.43 -9.39 2.41
N PRO A 102 -12.26 -8.54 3.06
CA PRO A 102 -13.49 -8.07 2.44
C PRO A 102 -13.27 -7.38 1.10
N ALA A 103 -12.23 -6.55 0.98
CA ALA A 103 -11.90 -5.89 -0.29
C ALA A 103 -11.45 -6.87 -1.38
N ILE A 104 -10.70 -7.92 -1.01
CA ILE A 104 -10.33 -8.99 -1.95
C ILE A 104 -11.58 -9.74 -2.44
N ALA A 105 -12.49 -10.12 -1.54
CA ALA A 105 -13.72 -10.83 -1.91
C ALA A 105 -14.62 -9.98 -2.83
N GLU A 106 -14.81 -8.70 -2.50
CA GLU A 106 -15.58 -7.77 -3.34
C GLU A 106 -14.95 -7.57 -4.72
N ALA A 107 -13.61 -7.50 -4.80
CA ALA A 107 -12.90 -7.40 -6.07
C ALA A 107 -13.04 -8.68 -6.89
N ALA A 108 -12.80 -9.85 -6.28
CA ALA A 108 -12.89 -11.15 -6.92
C ALA A 108 -14.28 -11.39 -7.55
N ALA A 109 -15.35 -10.98 -6.87
CA ALA A 109 -16.72 -11.10 -7.38
C ALA A 109 -17.02 -10.21 -8.61
N ARG A 110 -16.16 -9.23 -8.91
CA ARG A 110 -16.33 -8.28 -10.03
C ARG A 110 -15.34 -8.52 -11.17
N ILE A 111 -14.41 -9.46 -11.01
CA ILE A 111 -13.43 -9.78 -12.04
C ILE A 111 -14.12 -10.61 -13.15
N PRO A 112 -14.03 -10.19 -14.43
CA PRO A 112 -14.55 -10.97 -15.55
C PRO A 112 -13.87 -12.34 -15.68
N ALA A 113 -14.56 -13.31 -16.26
CA ALA A 113 -14.02 -14.67 -16.43
C ALA A 113 -12.77 -14.72 -17.33
N GLU A 114 -12.63 -13.76 -18.24
CA GLU A 114 -11.52 -13.64 -19.18
C GLU A 114 -10.28 -12.96 -18.56
N PHE A 115 -10.38 -12.46 -17.34
CA PHE A 115 -9.26 -11.80 -16.67
C PHE A 115 -8.18 -12.82 -16.27
N PRO A 116 -6.87 -12.51 -16.42
CA PRO A 116 -5.80 -13.40 -16.01
C PRO A 116 -5.83 -13.70 -14.51
N ALA A 117 -6.23 -14.92 -14.14
CA ALA A 117 -6.37 -15.34 -12.75
C ALA A 117 -5.04 -15.26 -11.98
N ASP A 118 -3.92 -15.57 -12.64
CA ASP A 118 -2.57 -15.51 -12.07
C ASP A 118 -2.19 -14.09 -11.61
N VAL A 119 -2.64 -13.06 -12.34
CA VAL A 119 -2.45 -11.65 -11.95
C VAL A 119 -3.28 -11.32 -10.71
N ALA A 120 -4.56 -11.70 -10.70
CA ALA A 120 -5.45 -11.45 -9.56
C ALA A 120 -4.94 -12.14 -8.29
N ASP A 121 -4.61 -13.43 -8.40
CA ASP A 121 -4.11 -14.25 -7.29
C ASP A 121 -2.80 -13.70 -6.74
N ALA A 122 -1.86 -13.30 -7.61
CA ALA A 122 -0.60 -12.71 -7.17
C ALA A 122 -0.81 -11.41 -6.38
N ILE A 123 -1.75 -10.55 -6.81
CA ILE A 123 -2.11 -9.32 -6.10
C ILE A 123 -2.75 -9.65 -4.76
N PHE A 124 -3.76 -10.52 -4.74
CA PHE A 124 -4.48 -10.89 -3.53
C PHE A 124 -3.56 -11.52 -2.49
N ASP A 125 -2.74 -12.49 -2.88
CA ASP A 125 -1.76 -13.11 -1.98
C ASP A 125 -0.71 -12.10 -1.50
N GLY A 126 -0.31 -11.18 -2.36
CA GLY A 126 0.54 -10.05 -2.01
C GLY A 126 -0.07 -9.19 -0.91
N MET A 127 -1.33 -8.79 -1.08
CA MET A 127 -2.08 -8.01 -0.10
C MET A 127 -2.19 -8.76 1.24
N ARG A 128 -2.54 -10.04 1.21
CA ARG A 128 -2.64 -10.89 2.42
C ARG A 128 -1.32 -10.99 3.16
N ARG A 129 -0.20 -11.18 2.45
CA ARG A 129 1.14 -11.22 3.06
C ARG A 129 1.45 -9.90 3.78
N GLN A 130 1.18 -8.76 3.15
CA GLN A 130 1.47 -7.46 3.76
C GLN A 130 0.51 -7.14 4.91
N ALA A 131 -0.77 -7.48 4.79
CA ALA A 131 -1.74 -7.30 5.86
C ALA A 131 -1.40 -8.15 7.11
N ARG A 132 -1.01 -9.41 6.93
CA ARG A 132 -0.50 -10.24 8.05
C ARG A 132 0.71 -9.61 8.73
N LYS A 133 1.66 -9.09 7.94
CA LYS A 133 2.83 -8.39 8.48
C LYS A 133 2.44 -7.13 9.26
N LEU A 134 1.38 -6.44 8.83
CA LEU A 134 0.86 -5.26 9.51
C LEU A 134 0.15 -5.60 10.82
N GLY A 135 -0.62 -6.70 10.83
CA GLY A 135 -1.37 -7.17 12.01
C GLY A 135 -0.54 -7.92 13.05
N ALA A 136 0.65 -8.43 12.69
CA ALA A 136 1.59 -9.06 13.63
C ALA A 136 2.29 -8.06 14.58
N ALA A 137 1.83 -6.81 14.62
CA ALA A 137 2.39 -5.72 15.43
C ALA A 137 1.74 -5.55 16.81
N GLY A 138 0.92 -6.52 17.23
CA GLY A 138 0.26 -6.57 18.54
C GLY A 138 1.15 -7.12 19.63
#